data_AF-A0A842WB97-F1
#
_entry.id   AF-A0A842WB97-F1
#
_cell.length_a   1.000
_cell.length_b   1.000
_cell.length_c   1.000
_cell.angle_alpha   90.00
_cell.angle_beta   90.00
_cell.angle_gamma   90.00
#
_symmetry.space_group_name_H-M   'P 1'
#
loop_
_entity.id
_entity.type
_entity.pdbx_description
1 polymer ?
#
loop_
_entity_poly.entity_id
_entity_poly.type
_entity_poly.pdbx_seq_one_letter_code
_entity_poly.pdbx_strand_id
1 'polypeptide(L)'
;MRRGQAAVEWVVILSVAILILAVMLSFNEENYLFFRNNMKVSKAKAALNELKNSADFVYSQGSGAKTRVYVTIPVETNITIETLSTGTGQIQAEVLVNGEREYFDVYTEANLSGSLPEKGGSYCVDIECLGEVVSITRSSGSCST
;
A
#
# COMPACT_ATOMS: atom_id res chain seq x y z
N MET A 1 -49.09 13.13 -39.33
CA MET A 1 -47.96 12.27 -39.73
C MET A 1 -46.59 12.85 -39.38
N ARG A 2 -46.25 14.11 -39.71
CA ARG A 2 -44.92 14.70 -39.43
C ARG A 2 -44.44 14.68 -37.97
N ARG A 3 -45.36 14.73 -36.99
CA ARG A 3 -45.01 14.68 -35.55
C ARG A 3 -44.52 13.30 -35.08
N GLY A 4 -44.97 12.22 -35.71
CA GLY A 4 -44.54 10.86 -35.37
C GLY A 4 -43.12 10.57 -35.85
N GLN A 5 -42.75 11.06 -37.04
CA GLN A 5 -41.38 10.93 -37.56
C GLN A 5 -40.35 11.65 -36.69
N ALA A 6 -40.65 12.88 -36.26
CA ALA A 6 -39.77 13.63 -35.36
C ALA A 6 -39.55 12.91 -34.01
N ALA A 7 -40.59 12.30 -33.45
CA ALA A 7 -40.46 11.54 -32.20
C ALA A 7 -39.56 10.30 -32.37
N VAL A 8 -39.64 9.61 -33.50
CA VAL A 8 -38.77 8.45 -33.80
C VAL A 8 -37.31 8.88 -33.93
N GLU A 9 -37.04 10.00 -34.61
CA GLU A 9 -35.68 10.55 -34.75
C GLU A 9 -35.06 10.87 -33.37
N TRP A 10 -35.83 11.46 -32.46
CA TRP A 10 -35.38 11.73 -31.10
C TRP A 10 -35.06 10.46 -30.30
N VAL A 11 -35.88 9.42 -30.45
CA VAL A 11 -35.63 8.13 -29.78
C VAL A 11 -34.35 7.46 -30.31
N VAL A 12 -34.08 7.56 -31.61
CA VAL A 12 -32.84 7.03 -32.22
C VAL A 12 -31.62 7.81 -31.75
N ILE A 13 -31.68 9.14 -31.69
CA ILE A 13 -30.57 9.96 -31.18
C ILE A 13 -30.31 9.63 -29.71
N LEU A 14 -31.36 9.49 -28.91
CA LEU A 14 -31.25 9.15 -27.50
C LEU A 14 -30.64 7.76 -27.28
N SER A 15 -31.03 6.75 -28.07
CA SER A 15 -30.48 5.40 -27.93
C SER A 15 -29.00 5.33 -28.27
N VAL A 16 -28.57 6.05 -29.31
CA VAL A 16 -27.15 6.16 -29.67
C VAL A 16 -26.36 6.89 -28.58
N ALA A 17 -26.92 7.97 -28.01
CA ALA A 17 -26.29 8.69 -26.91
C ALA A 17 -26.09 7.81 -25.66
N ILE A 18 -27.09 7.01 -25.31
CA ILE A 18 -27.00 6.05 -24.18
C ILE A 18 -25.93 4.98 -24.47
N LEU A 19 -25.86 4.48 -25.70
CA LEU A 19 -24.86 3.48 -26.08
C LEU A 19 -23.43 4.02 -25.93
N ILE A 20 -23.17 5.24 -26.39
CA ILE A 20 -21.88 5.89 -26.22
C ILE A 20 -21.54 6.05 -24.73
N LEU A 21 -22.51 6.48 -23.92
CA LEU A 21 -22.33 6.64 -22.48
C LEU A 21 -22.04 5.31 -21.78
N ALA A 22 -22.72 4.23 -22.16
CA ALA A 22 -22.49 2.90 -21.60
C ALA A 22 -21.07 2.40 -21.88
N VAL A 23 -20.58 2.53 -23.12
CA VAL A 23 -19.20 2.18 -23.48
C VAL A 23 -18.22 3.00 -22.65
N MET A 24 -18.42 4.31 -22.54
CA MET A 24 -17.56 5.18 -21.75
C MET A 24 -17.51 4.77 -20.27
N LEU A 25 -18.65 4.43 -19.66
CA LEU A 25 -18.69 3.97 -18.27
C LEU A 25 -17.90 2.68 -18.06
N SER A 26 -18.06 1.68 -18.93
CA SER A 26 -17.32 0.41 -18.83
C SER A 26 -15.81 0.61 -18.86
N PHE A 27 -15.30 1.46 -19.76
CA PHE A 27 -13.87 1.78 -19.82
C PHE A 27 -13.38 2.53 -18.57
N ASN A 28 -14.21 3.37 -17.95
CA ASN A 28 -13.81 4.12 -16.77
C ASN A 28 -13.67 3.21 -15.54
N GLU A 29 -14.51 2.18 -15.40
CA GLU A 29 -14.44 1.24 -14.27
C GLU A 29 -13.13 0.46 -14.25
N GLU A 30 -12.69 -0.07 -15.40
CA GLU A 30 -11.42 -0.82 -15.50
C GLU A 30 -10.21 0.05 -15.18
N ASN A 31 -10.15 1.26 -15.75
CA ASN A 31 -9.08 2.21 -15.49
C ASN A 31 -9.03 2.63 -14.01
N TYR A 32 -10.19 2.79 -13.38
CA TYR A 32 -10.29 3.15 -11.98
C TYR A 32 -9.77 2.05 -11.05
N LEU A 33 -10.10 0.79 -11.33
CA LEU A 33 -9.61 -0.36 -10.57
C LEU A 33 -8.09 -0.51 -10.72
N PHE A 34 -7.58 -0.39 -11.95
CA PHE A 34 -6.14 -0.42 -12.22
C PHE A 34 -5.39 0.68 -11.45
N PHE A 35 -5.90 1.92 -11.47
CA PHE A 35 -5.28 3.02 -10.75
C PHE A 35 -5.28 2.79 -9.23
N ARG A 36 -6.41 2.33 -8.65
CA ARG A 36 -6.49 2.02 -7.22
C ARG A 36 -5.48 0.95 -6.80
N ASN A 37 -5.33 -0.09 -7.62
CA ASN A 37 -4.42 -1.19 -7.32
C ASN A 37 -2.95 -0.77 -7.42
N ASN A 38 -2.57 0.02 -8.43
CA ASN A 38 -1.23 0.60 -8.49
C ASN A 38 -0.93 1.53 -7.30
N MET A 39 -1.91 2.32 -6.88
CA MET A 39 -1.77 3.17 -5.68
C MET A 39 -1.59 2.33 -4.41
N LYS A 40 -2.27 1.19 -4.26
CA LYS A 40 -2.04 0.26 -3.15
C LYS A 40 -0.60 -0.26 -3.16
N VAL A 41 -0.13 -0.79 -4.28
CA VAL A 41 1.23 -1.31 -4.44
C VAL A 41 2.28 -0.23 -4.14
N SER A 42 2.11 0.97 -4.71
CA SER A 42 3.03 2.09 -4.49
C SER A 42 3.11 2.48 -3.02
N LYS A 43 1.98 2.56 -2.32
CA LYS A 43 1.94 2.85 -0.87
C LYS A 43 2.58 1.75 -0.03
N ALA A 44 2.33 0.48 -0.34
CA ALA A 44 2.97 -0.64 0.35
C ALA A 44 4.50 -0.59 0.21
N LYS A 45 5.01 -0.37 -1.02
CA LYS A 45 6.45 -0.21 -1.28
C LYS A 45 7.04 1.00 -0.56
N ALA A 46 6.34 2.13 -0.55
CA ALA A 46 6.78 3.31 0.18
C ALA A 46 6.89 3.04 1.69
N ALA A 47 5.89 2.37 2.27
CA ALA A 47 5.91 1.99 3.68
C ALA A 47 7.07 1.03 4.01
N LEU A 48 7.29 0.00 3.18
CA LEU A 48 8.43 -0.92 3.33
C LEU A 48 9.77 -0.20 3.27
N ASN A 49 9.95 0.68 2.27
CA ASN A 49 11.19 1.43 2.12
C ASN A 49 11.42 2.39 3.30
N GLU A 50 10.37 3.02 3.82
CA GLU A 50 10.48 3.89 4.99
C GLU A 50 10.91 3.11 6.23
N LEU A 51 10.32 1.93 6.46
CA LEU A 51 10.70 1.03 7.55
C LEU A 51 12.15 0.55 7.40
N LYS A 52 12.54 0.14 6.19
CA LYS A 52 13.90 -0.27 5.88
C LYS A 52 14.88 0.86 6.20
N ASN A 53 14.69 2.02 5.59
CA ASN A 53 15.60 3.16 5.72
C ASN A 53 15.73 3.59 7.18
N SER A 54 14.63 3.54 7.94
CA SER A 54 14.62 3.88 9.36
C SER A 54 15.33 2.82 10.21
N ALA A 55 15.15 1.54 9.91
CA ALA A 55 15.87 0.47 10.57
C ALA A 55 17.38 0.57 10.32
N ASP A 56 17.79 0.75 9.06
CA ASP A 56 19.19 0.92 8.67
C ASP A 56 19.78 2.20 9.31
N PHE A 57 19.01 3.30 9.36
CA PHE A 57 19.42 4.55 9.99
C PHE A 57 19.65 4.39 11.50
N VAL A 58 18.73 3.76 12.22
CA VAL A 58 18.87 3.53 13.67
C VAL A 58 19.99 2.55 13.96
N TYR A 59 20.16 1.51 13.13
CA TYR A 59 21.27 0.58 13.23
C TYR A 59 22.63 1.27 13.04
N SER A 60 22.75 2.15 12.04
CA SER A 60 23.98 2.89 11.76
C SER A 60 24.41 3.85 12.89
N GLN A 61 23.45 4.30 13.70
CA GLN A 61 23.72 5.12 14.89
C GLN A 61 24.17 4.29 16.10
N GLY A 62 23.89 2.99 16.10
CA GLY A 62 24.28 2.07 17.16
C GLY A 62 23.23 1.88 18.26
N SER A 63 23.64 1.15 19.30
CA SER A 63 22.75 0.71 20.38
C SER A 63 22.15 1.86 21.17
N GLY A 64 20.85 1.77 21.46
CA GLY A 64 20.07 2.78 22.18
C GLY A 64 19.52 3.90 21.30
N ALA A 65 19.88 3.95 20.02
CA ALA A 65 19.25 4.85 19.06
C ALA A 65 17.78 4.45 18.86
N LYS A 66 16.91 5.47 18.73
CA LYS A 66 15.47 5.29 18.51
C LYS A 66 14.98 6.30 17.49
N THR A 67 14.06 5.87 16.64
CA THR A 67 13.28 6.78 15.80
C THR A 67 11.82 6.36 15.81
N ARG A 68 10.95 7.31 15.46
CA ARG A 68 9.53 7.08 15.27
C ARG A 68 9.17 7.47 13.85
N VAL A 69 8.56 6.53 13.12
CA VAL A 69 8.11 6.77 11.76
C VAL A 69 6.62 6.58 11.61
N TYR A 70 6.04 7.41 10.76
CA TYR A 70 4.64 7.33 10.38
C TYR A 70 4.53 6.55 9.06
N VAL A 71 3.92 5.38 9.12
CA VAL A 71 3.74 4.52 7.94
C VAL A 71 2.26 4.30 7.68
N THR A 72 1.88 4.31 6.41
CA THR A 72 0.51 4.01 5.98
C THR A 72 0.50 2.69 5.23
N ILE A 73 -0.06 1.67 5.86
CA ILE A 73 -0.23 0.34 5.31
C ILE A 73 -1.58 0.31 4.58
N PRO A 74 -1.62 -0.01 3.28
CA PRO A 74 -2.88 -0.16 2.55
C PRO A 74 -3.78 -1.23 3.18
N VAL A 75 -5.10 -1.10 2.97
CA VAL A 75 -6.05 -2.18 3.31
C VAL A 75 -5.72 -3.43 2.52
N GLU A 76 -5.96 -4.60 3.12
CA GLU A 76 -5.66 -5.92 2.52
C GLU A 76 -4.17 -6.13 2.21
N THR A 77 -3.30 -5.47 2.99
CA THR A 77 -1.86 -5.71 2.99
C THR A 77 -1.45 -6.31 4.32
N ASN A 78 -0.72 -7.42 4.28
CA ASN A 78 -0.07 -7.99 5.46
C ASN A 78 1.42 -7.69 5.39
N ILE A 79 2.04 -7.35 6.52
CA ILE A 79 3.48 -7.11 6.58
C ILE A 79 4.10 -8.06 7.60
N THR A 80 5.05 -8.85 7.15
CA THR A 80 5.84 -9.76 7.98
C THR A 80 7.27 -9.22 8.11
N ILE A 81 7.85 -9.43 9.29
CA ILE A 81 9.20 -9.02 9.64
C ILE A 81 9.94 -10.27 10.10
N GLU A 82 11.04 -10.59 9.43
CA GLU A 82 11.83 -11.77 9.71
C GLU A 82 13.32 -11.42 9.68
N THR A 83 14.12 -12.21 10.38
CA THR A 83 15.58 -12.17 10.24
C THR A 83 16.02 -13.41 9.49
N LEU A 84 16.75 -13.22 8.39
CA LEU A 84 17.34 -14.30 7.61
C LEU A 84 18.56 -14.88 8.32
N SER A 85 18.84 -16.15 8.04
CA SER A 85 20.02 -16.85 8.56
C SER A 85 21.36 -16.22 8.15
N THR A 86 21.35 -15.33 7.16
CA THR A 86 22.51 -14.54 6.72
C THR A 86 22.84 -13.37 7.64
N GLY A 87 22.04 -13.10 8.67
CA GLY A 87 22.17 -11.93 9.54
C GLY A 87 21.59 -10.65 8.93
N THR A 88 20.69 -10.81 7.95
CA THR A 88 20.03 -9.70 7.23
C THR A 88 18.56 -9.70 7.61
N GLY A 89 18.00 -8.55 7.91
CA GLY A 89 16.56 -8.43 8.14
C GLY A 89 15.78 -8.41 6.83
N GLN A 90 14.62 -9.07 6.81
CA GLN A 90 13.68 -9.05 5.70
C GLN A 90 12.35 -8.47 6.20
N ILE A 91 11.82 -7.49 5.47
CA ILE A 91 10.46 -7.00 5.65
C ILE A 91 9.71 -7.32 4.36
N GLN A 92 8.69 -8.15 4.45
CA GLN A 92 7.87 -8.56 3.32
C GLN A 92 6.47 -7.96 3.46
N ALA A 93 5.97 -7.34 2.38
CA ALA A 93 4.58 -6.98 2.26
C ALA A 93 3.89 -7.91 1.26
N GLU A 94 2.76 -8.45 1.67
CA GLU A 94 1.83 -9.19 0.84
C GLU A 94 0.64 -8.29 0.51
N VAL A 95 0.43 -7.98 -0.77
CA VAL A 95 -0.62 -7.07 -1.25
C VAL A 95 -1.57 -7.81 -2.18
N LEU A 96 -2.88 -7.68 -1.95
CA LEU A 96 -3.89 -8.21 -2.86
C LEU A 96 -4.15 -7.23 -4.03
N VAL A 97 -3.80 -7.65 -5.25
CA VAL A 97 -3.90 -6.89 -6.50
C VAL A 97 -4.73 -7.68 -7.50
N ASN A 98 -5.87 -7.16 -7.96
CA ASN A 98 -6.77 -7.85 -8.90
C ASN A 98 -7.18 -9.28 -8.49
N GLY A 99 -7.18 -9.59 -7.18
CA GLY A 99 -7.50 -10.93 -6.66
C GLY A 99 -6.29 -11.87 -6.57
N GLU A 100 -5.11 -11.44 -7.00
CA GLU A 100 -3.85 -12.16 -6.85
C GLU A 100 -2.99 -11.54 -5.73
N ARG A 101 -2.21 -12.37 -5.03
CA ARG A 101 -1.30 -11.93 -3.99
C ARG A 101 0.06 -11.62 -4.61
N GLU A 102 0.48 -10.36 -4.51
CA GLU A 102 1.82 -9.91 -4.87
C GLU A 102 2.68 -9.75 -3.62
N TYR A 103 3.93 -10.19 -3.69
CA TYR A 103 4.89 -10.12 -2.58
C TYR A 103 5.97 -9.10 -2.91
N PHE A 104 6.28 -8.25 -1.93
CA PHE A 104 7.34 -7.26 -2.03
C PHE A 104 8.28 -7.39 -0.85
N ASP A 105 9.55 -7.64 -1.15
CA ASP A 105 10.59 -7.81 -0.14
C ASP A 105 11.52 -6.61 -0.12
N VAL A 106 11.86 -6.15 1.08
CA VAL A 106 12.99 -5.25 1.32
C VAL A 106 13.91 -5.86 2.36
N TYR A 107 15.21 -5.65 2.16
CA TYR A 107 16.25 -6.18 3.05
C TYR A 107 16.96 -5.05 3.77
N THR A 108 17.18 -5.21 5.08
CA THR A 108 17.90 -4.30 5.97
C THR A 108 19.26 -4.87 6.35
N GLU A 109 20.22 -4.00 6.64
CA GLU A 109 21.55 -4.42 7.10
C GLU A 109 21.54 -4.97 8.53
N ALA A 110 20.52 -4.59 9.31
CA ALA A 110 20.32 -5.06 10.67
C ALA A 110 19.44 -6.32 10.73
N ASN A 111 19.66 -7.16 11.75
CA ASN A 111 18.66 -8.14 12.16
C ASN A 111 17.41 -7.42 12.67
N LEU A 112 16.23 -7.92 12.33
CA LEU A 112 14.96 -7.32 12.71
C LEU A 112 14.18 -8.21 13.67
N SER A 113 13.44 -7.57 14.56
CA SER A 113 12.48 -8.22 15.45
C SER A 113 11.23 -7.36 15.60
N GLY A 114 10.15 -8.00 16.04
CA GLY A 114 8.87 -7.33 16.28
C GLY A 114 7.82 -7.67 15.23
N SER A 115 6.71 -6.95 15.27
CA SER A 115 5.58 -7.19 14.39
C SER A 115 4.79 -5.91 14.17
N LEU A 116 4.18 -5.84 12.99
CA LEU A 116 3.25 -4.77 12.64
C LEU A 116 1.81 -5.28 12.70
N PRO A 117 0.82 -4.38 12.81
CA PRO A 117 -0.58 -4.78 12.75
C PRO A 117 -0.91 -5.44 11.41
N GLU A 118 -1.62 -6.57 11.44
CA GLU A 118 -2.10 -7.27 10.24
C GLU A 118 -3.19 -6.49 9.48
N LYS A 119 -3.79 -5.49 10.13
CA LYS A 119 -4.82 -4.65 9.53
C LYS A 119 -4.17 -3.45 8.86
N GLY A 120 -4.60 -3.16 7.64
CA GLY A 120 -4.25 -1.91 6.97
C GLY A 120 -4.74 -0.70 7.74
N GLY A 121 -3.94 0.36 7.72
CA GLY A 121 -4.15 1.57 8.48
C GLY A 121 -2.89 2.42 8.54
N SER A 122 -3.03 3.60 9.14
CA SER A 122 -1.90 4.47 9.42
C SER A 122 -1.41 4.22 10.84
N TYR A 123 -0.11 3.98 10.98
CA TYR A 123 0.51 3.60 12.24
C TYR A 123 1.76 4.42 12.50
N CYS A 124 1.93 4.71 13.78
CA CYS A 124 3.21 5.13 14.32
C CYS A 124 3.99 3.90 14.71
N VAL A 125 5.23 3.81 14.24
CA VAL A 125 6.10 2.68 14.47
C VAL A 125 7.34 3.21 15.18
N ASP A 126 7.59 2.68 16.37
CA ASP A 126 8.81 2.92 17.12
C ASP A 126 9.85 1.89 16.66
N ILE A 127 11.00 2.40 16.23
CA ILE A 127 12.13 1.62 15.73
C ILE A 127 13.31 1.90 16.64
N GLU A 128 13.81 0.86 17.31
CA GLU A 128 14.87 0.97 18.32
C GLU A 128 15.98 -0.06 18.05
N CYS A 129 17.24 0.37 18.10
CA CYS A 129 18.38 -0.54 18.05
C CYS A 129 18.72 -1.02 19.47
N LEU A 130 18.62 -2.33 19.70
CA LEU A 130 18.92 -3.00 20.95
C LEU A 130 20.31 -3.66 20.93
N GLY A 131 21.21 -3.16 20.08
CA GLY A 131 22.54 -3.75 19.84
C GLY A 131 22.63 -4.38 18.46
N GLU A 132 22.62 -5.71 18.39
CA GLU A 132 22.71 -6.46 17.12
C GLU A 132 21.35 -6.64 16.42
N VAL A 133 20.27 -6.23 17.07
CA VAL A 133 18.89 -6.39 16.60
C VAL A 133 18.17 -5.05 16.67
N VAL A 134 17.44 -4.71 15.62
CA VAL A 134 16.51 -3.59 15.57
C VAL A 134 15.10 -4.10 15.85
N SER A 135 14.44 -3.51 16.83
CA SER A 135 13.06 -3.80 17.19
C SER A 135 12.13 -2.81 16.49
N ILE A 136 11.16 -3.35 15.76
CA ILE A 136 10.10 -2.60 15.07
C ILE A 136 8.80 -2.91 15.78
N THR A 137 8.23 -1.91 16.46
CA THR A 137 6.98 -2.09 17.23
C THR A 137 6.02 -0.95 16.98
N ARG A 138 4.72 -1.24 17.08
CA ARG A 138 3.70 -0.19 17.01
C ARG A 138 3.81 0.72 18.23
N SER A 139 3.92 2.02 17.98
CA SER A 139 3.84 3.04 19.02
C SER A 139 2.42 3.22 19.52
N SER A 140 2.26 3.40 20.83
CA SER A 140 1.00 3.77 21.48
C SER A 140 0.72 5.27 21.44
N GLY A 141 1.70 6.10 21.04
CA GLY A 141 1.58 7.56 20.96
C GLY A 141 1.17 8.07 19.57
N SER A 142 0.64 9.29 19.50
CA SER A 142 0.39 9.99 18.24
C SER A 142 1.71 10.42 17.59
N CYS A 143 1.83 10.25 16.28
CA CYS A 143 2.94 10.82 15.50
C CYS A 143 2.66 12.31 15.32
N SER A 144 3.62 13.15 15.69
CA SER A 144 3.70 14.50 15.14
C SER A 144 4.02 14.37 13.66
N THR A 145 3.09 14.81 12.83
CA THR A 145 3.21 14.84 11.36
C THR A 145 4.20 15.91 10.92
#